data_AF-A0A7W8D8R8-F1
#
_entry.id   AF-A0A7W8D8R8-F1
#
_cell.length_a   1.000
_cell.length_b   1.000
_cell.length_c   1.000
_cell.angle_alpha   90.00
_cell.angle_beta   90.00
_cell.angle_gamma   90.00
#
_symmetry.space_group_name_H-M   'P 1'
#
loop_
_entity.id
_entity.type
_entity.pdbx_description
1 polymer ?
#
loop_
_entity_poly.entity_id
_entity_poly.type
_entity_poly.pdbx_seq_one_letter_code
_entity_poly.pdbx_strand_id
1 'polypeptide(L)'
;MKQFLLGILCALALAGGAAAYVWYRAPEWLPHDWRRDNPRSRDYAPAVYRWRDADGVLQLTDTPPTDRPYDTVRVDPDTNIVPDTLPRR
;
A
#
# COMPACT_ATOMS: atom_id res chain seq x y z
N MET A 1 -11.18 -30.63 -26.77
CA MET A 1 -10.09 -29.84 -26.16
C MET A 1 -10.20 -28.34 -26.42
N LYS A 2 -10.33 -27.88 -27.68
CA LYS A 2 -10.39 -26.43 -28.00
C LYS A 2 -11.55 -25.67 -27.35
N GLN A 3 -12.77 -26.24 -27.34
CA GLN A 3 -13.92 -25.61 -26.67
C GLN A 3 -13.76 -25.54 -25.15
N PHE A 4 -13.12 -26.55 -24.55
CA PHE A 4 -12.81 -26.56 -23.13
C PHE A 4 -11.77 -25.48 -22.76
N LEU A 5 -10.72 -25.34 -23.57
CA LEU A 5 -9.75 -24.26 -23.43
C LEU A 5 -10.40 -22.88 -23.60
N LEU A 6 -11.31 -22.73 -24.57
CA LEU A 6 -12.05 -21.49 -24.76
C LEU A 6 -12.92 -21.16 -23.54
N GLY A 7 -13.59 -22.17 -22.98
CA GLY A 7 -14.37 -22.03 -21.75
C GLY A 7 -13.53 -21.57 -20.56
N ILE A 8 -12.33 -22.17 -20.37
CA ILE A 8 -11.39 -21.75 -19.32
C ILE A 8 -10.94 -20.30 -19.54
N LEU A 9 -10.58 -19.93 -20.76
CA LEU A 9 -10.16 -18.57 -21.07
C LEU A 9 -11.27 -17.54 -20.80
N CYS A 10 -12.52 -17.85 -21.18
CA CYS A 10 -13.66 -17.00 -20.85
C CYS A 10 -13.87 -16.86 -19.34
N ALA A 11 -13.77 -17.97 -18.59
CA ALA A 11 -13.91 -17.93 -17.14
C ALA A 11 -12.80 -17.10 -16.46
N LEU A 12 -11.55 -17.26 -16.89
CA LEU A 12 -10.42 -16.47 -16.39
C LEU A 12 -10.57 -14.98 -16.74
N ALA A 13 -11.04 -14.65 -17.95
CA ALA A 13 -11.28 -13.27 -18.34
C ALA A 13 -12.37 -12.61 -17.47
N LEU A 14 -13.45 -13.33 -17.18
CA LEU A 14 -14.51 -12.84 -16.29
C LEU A 14 -14.03 -12.68 -14.85
N ALA A 15 -13.29 -13.66 -14.33
CA ALA A 15 -12.71 -13.58 -12.98
C ALA A 15 -11.71 -12.43 -12.86
N GLY A 16 -10.83 -12.26 -13.85
CA GLY A 16 -9.87 -11.16 -13.91
C GLY A 16 -10.55 -9.79 -14.03
N GLY A 17 -11.61 -9.70 -14.84
CA GLY A 17 -12.43 -8.49 -14.95
C GLY A 17 -13.12 -8.12 -13.65
N ALA A 18 -13.70 -9.10 -12.94
CA ALA A 18 -14.31 -8.90 -11.63
C ALA A 18 -13.27 -8.46 -10.59
N ALA A 19 -12.11 -9.13 -10.53
CA ALA A 19 -11.03 -8.75 -9.61
C ALA A 19 -10.52 -7.32 -9.89
N ALA A 20 -10.34 -6.94 -11.15
CA ALA A 20 -9.98 -5.59 -11.53
C ALA A 20 -11.07 -4.58 -11.11
N TYR A 21 -12.35 -4.90 -11.35
CA TYR A 21 -13.45 -4.03 -10.92
C TYR A 21 -13.42 -3.80 -9.41
N VAL A 22 -13.26 -4.84 -8.60
CA VAL A 22 -13.13 -4.71 -7.14
C VAL A 22 -11.94 -3.84 -6.77
N TRP A 23 -10.76 -4.10 -7.35
CA TRP A 23 -9.54 -3.33 -7.06
C TRP A 23 -9.67 -1.83 -7.38
N TYR A 24 -10.30 -1.50 -8.51
CA TYR A 24 -10.36 -0.13 -9.03
C TYR A 24 -11.59 0.67 -8.58
N ARG A 25 -12.71 0.00 -8.29
CA ARG A 25 -14.02 0.65 -8.11
C ARG A 25 -14.70 0.34 -6.78
N ALA A 26 -14.42 -0.81 -6.17
CA ALA A 26 -15.05 -1.23 -4.91
C ALA A 26 -14.01 -1.79 -3.93
N PRO A 27 -12.96 -1.02 -3.57
CA PRO A 27 -11.90 -1.49 -2.68
C PRO A 27 -12.43 -1.90 -1.30
N GLU A 28 -13.59 -1.40 -0.86
CA GLU A 28 -14.26 -1.78 0.38
C GLU A 28 -14.65 -3.27 0.44
N TRP A 29 -14.79 -3.94 -0.70
CA TRP A 29 -15.06 -5.39 -0.75
C TRP A 29 -13.80 -6.24 -0.58
N LEU A 30 -12.62 -5.63 -0.61
CA LEU A 30 -11.37 -6.35 -0.34
C LEU A 30 -11.26 -6.69 1.15
N PRO A 31 -10.58 -7.81 1.50
CA PRO A 31 -10.17 -8.09 2.87
C PRO A 31 -9.38 -6.91 3.46
N HIS A 32 -9.48 -6.70 4.77
CA HIS A 32 -8.88 -5.53 5.44
C HIS A 32 -7.37 -5.39 5.16
N ASP A 33 -6.60 -6.48 5.20
CA ASP A 33 -5.16 -6.43 4.91
C ASP A 33 -4.87 -5.94 3.48
N TRP A 34 -5.66 -6.37 2.51
CA TRP A 34 -5.49 -5.96 1.11
C TRP A 34 -5.94 -4.52 0.86
N ARG A 35 -6.88 -4.02 1.67
CA ARG A 35 -7.27 -2.61 1.65
C ARG A 35 -6.12 -1.70 2.05
N ARG A 36 -5.25 -2.12 2.97
CA ARG A 36 -4.10 -1.30 3.42
C ARG A 36 -3.02 -1.13 2.34
N ASP A 37 -2.97 -2.03 1.38
CA ASP A 37 -2.01 -2.00 0.28
C ASP A 37 -2.61 -1.48 -1.04
N ASN A 38 -3.92 -1.18 -1.09
CA ASN A 38 -4.58 -0.63 -2.27
C ASN A 38 -4.63 0.91 -2.20
N PRO A 39 -3.95 1.65 -3.11
CA PRO A 39 -3.93 3.12 -3.12
C PRO A 39 -5.29 3.81 -3.29
N ARG A 40 -6.34 3.06 -3.67
CA ARG A 40 -7.71 3.56 -3.83
C ARG A 40 -8.59 3.31 -2.62
N SER A 41 -8.10 2.53 -1.66
CA SER A 41 -8.80 2.28 -0.40
C SER A 41 -8.67 3.48 0.54
N ARG A 42 -9.66 3.68 1.41
CA ARG A 42 -9.56 4.62 2.53
C ARG A 42 -8.58 4.14 3.60
N ASP A 43 -8.47 2.82 3.75
CA ASP A 43 -7.56 2.19 4.70
C ASP A 43 -6.09 2.17 4.20
N TYR A 44 -5.80 2.81 3.05
CA TYR A 44 -4.48 2.76 2.42
C TYR A 44 -3.41 3.33 3.36
N ALA A 45 -2.48 2.46 3.73
CA ALA A 45 -1.46 2.75 4.73
C ALA A 45 -0.12 2.19 4.24
N PRO A 46 0.51 2.83 3.23
CA PRO A 46 1.75 2.34 2.64
C PRO A 46 2.86 2.31 3.69
N ALA A 47 3.75 1.33 3.55
CA ALA A 47 4.97 1.31 4.32
C ALA A 47 5.89 2.45 3.85
N VAL A 48 6.43 3.19 4.80
CA VAL A 48 7.51 4.16 4.59
C VAL A 48 8.72 3.75 5.43
N TYR A 49 9.91 4.10 4.97
CA TYR A 49 11.15 3.67 5.57
C TYR A 49 11.85 4.85 6.23
N ARG A 50 12.08 4.72 7.53
CA ARG A 50 12.67 5.75 8.37
C ARG A 50 14.10 5.38 8.70
N TRP A 51 15.04 6.30 8.50
CA TRP A 51 16.45 6.06 8.77
C TRP A 51 17.18 7.35 9.13
N ARG A 52 18.45 7.25 9.56
CA ARG A 52 19.29 8.41 9.88
C ARG A 52 20.47 8.49 8.93
N ASP A 53 20.74 9.68 8.39
CA ASP A 53 21.93 9.92 7.57
C ASP A 53 23.20 10.07 8.41
N ALA A 54 24.33 10.33 7.73
CA ALA A 54 25.63 10.46 8.36
C ALA A 54 25.72 11.63 9.34
N ASP A 55 24.89 12.66 9.13
CA ASP A 55 24.79 13.83 10.01
C ASP A 55 23.76 13.62 11.15
N GLY A 56 23.15 12.43 11.21
CA GLY A 56 22.16 12.04 12.21
C GLY A 56 20.74 12.55 11.92
N VAL A 57 20.51 13.17 10.77
CA VAL A 57 19.22 13.73 10.38
C VAL A 57 18.25 12.60 10.01
N LEU A 58 17.01 12.71 10.48
CA LEU A 58 15.97 11.74 10.21
C LEU A 58 15.46 11.91 8.77
N GLN A 59 15.48 10.83 8.00
CA GLN A 59 14.99 10.77 6.64
C GLN A 59 13.81 9.79 6.55
N LEU A 60 12.91 10.04 5.60
CA LEU A 60 11.79 9.17 5.26
C LEU A 60 11.79 8.91 3.75
N THR A 61 11.71 7.64 3.35
CA THR A 61 11.68 7.23 1.94
C THR A 61 10.53 6.26 1.66
N ASP A 62 10.06 6.22 0.42
CA ASP A 62 9.06 5.26 -0.07
C ASP A 62 9.68 3.89 -0.43
N THR A 63 10.99 3.88 -0.64
CA THR A 63 11.79 2.72 -1.03
C THR A 63 12.82 2.43 0.09
N PRO A 64 13.04 1.16 0.46
CA PRO A 64 14.00 0.84 1.51
C PRO A 64 15.43 1.16 1.04
N PRO A 65 16.25 1.85 1.85
CA PRO A 65 17.64 2.04 1.51
C PRO A 65 18.41 0.71 1.58
N THR A 66 19.38 0.54 0.69
CA THR A 66 20.09 -0.75 0.52
C THR A 66 21.40 -0.82 1.30
N ASP A 67 21.92 0.32 1.74
CA ASP A 67 23.27 0.49 2.29
C ASP A 67 23.28 0.83 3.77
N ARG A 68 22.11 0.91 4.41
CA ARG A 68 21.97 1.33 5.82
C ARG A 68 20.77 0.68 6.50
N PRO A 69 20.81 0.54 7.84
CA PRO A 69 19.64 0.12 8.61
C PRO A 69 18.50 1.13 8.49
N TYR A 70 17.27 0.63 8.52
CA TYR A 70 16.05 1.43 8.49
C TYR A 70 14.96 0.75 9.32
N ASP A 71 14.02 1.56 9.79
CA ASP A 71 12.76 1.09 10.38
C ASP A 71 11.65 1.16 9.34
N THR A 72 10.84 0.11 9.24
CA THR A 72 9.58 0.16 8.47
C THR A 72 8.49 0.75 9.34
N VAL A 73 7.87 1.82 8.88
CA VAL A 73 6.77 2.51 9.56
C VAL A 73 5.53 2.45 8.67
N ARG A 74 4.39 2.03 9.22
CA ARG A 74 3.09 2.22 8.59
C ARG A 74 2.35 3.30 9.36
N VAL A 75 2.01 4.38 8.66
CA VAL A 75 1.24 5.48 9.23
C VAL A 75 -0.24 5.13 9.15
N ASP A 76 -0.95 5.36 10.25
CA ASP A 76 -2.41 5.28 10.27
C ASP A 76 -2.98 6.46 9.44
N PRO A 77 -3.75 6.20 8.37
CA PRO A 77 -4.28 7.26 7.52
C PRO A 77 -5.24 8.20 8.26
N ASP A 78 -5.83 7.77 9.38
CA ASP A 78 -6.75 8.58 10.19
C ASP A 78 -6.03 9.41 11.27
N THR A 79 -4.68 9.35 11.33
CA THR A 79 -3.88 10.06 12.32
C THR A 79 -3.00 11.15 11.68
N ASN A 80 -3.22 12.40 12.08
CA ASN A 80 -2.31 13.49 11.75
C ASN A 80 -1.00 13.36 12.54
N ILE A 81 0.14 13.31 11.82
CA ILE A 81 1.47 13.39 12.43
C ILE A 81 1.91 14.86 12.44
N VAL A 82 2.09 15.41 13.63
CA VAL A 82 2.62 16.77 13.82
C VAL A 82 4.04 16.70 14.38
N PRO A 83 4.99 17.50 13.86
CA PRO A 83 6.33 17.62 14.44
C PRO A 83 6.26 18.12 15.89
N ASP A 84 7.07 17.54 16.77
CA ASP A 84 7.22 18.00 18.16
C ASP A 84 8.05 19.30 18.29
N THR A 85 8.57 19.80 17.16
CA THR A 85 9.35 21.04 17.05
C THR A 85 8.50 22.31 17.11
N LEU A 86 7.18 22.19 17.28
CA LEU A 86 6.33 23.34 17.52
C LEU A 86 6.65 23.94 18.91
N PRO A 87 7.00 25.23 19.00
CA PRO A 87 7.29 25.86 20.29
C PRO A 87 6.08 25.73 21.21
N ARG A 88 6.30 25.16 22.41
CA ARG A 88 5.29 25.13 23.47
C ARG A 88 4.95 26.57 23.85
N ARG A 89 3.68 26.95 23.71
CA ARG A 89 3.17 28.23 24.22
C ARG A 89 3.15 28.24 25.73
#